data_AF-A0AA47PA88-F1
#
_entry.id   AF-A0AA47PA88-F1
#
_cell.length_a   1.000
_cell.length_b   1.000
_cell.length_c   1.000
_cell.angle_alpha   90.00
_cell.angle_beta   90.00
_cell.angle_gamma   90.00
#
_symmetry.space_group_name_H-M   'P 1'
#
loop_
_entity.id
_entity.type
_entity.pdbx_description
1 polymer ?
#
loop_
_entity_poly.entity_id
_entity_poly.type
_entity_poly.pdbx_seq_one_letter_code
_entity_poly.pdbx_strand_id
1 'polypeptide(L)'
;MLFFPVRIIHFYIIVHCLPQTLDQRERKQAEEVNQHTQTMPPRSLVRLALEKHILELSALVNETKDDASVNSSMSSGLRTSPASLTEAWEERRLVNNGQNSEGGNEYLHLLKSHKEKLEDGMRELRRRNEALEREKEESEKDRDQLRAKLAQAQAGCVSEEASHHRSEAQHSSDSSSLAKLTEQLQATQGRYRELKEKLDSLQKSSAQRDRTEALLEQKDKDCAQLVKDCEALKAQATSLLGELNERQSALEKSEHDRKILDEMLCVKLEALQGSERELEQQKKQHNVAVDKLLLQTQSLENALKAERHVVIEERKKLTQLQHAYTCLFRDYDSKLKNEGEDMCSRLEEAERALALKQDLIDKLKEEVEQQRYTLETVPVLTAQAEIYKADFLAEREAREKLNQRKEELQDQLTRALAEIDRIKQEGASRARIEEMQQRHLEDFRPQRPTHLAPQAFNTAPPLASFRSQGLPQVGAGPGVGPGAEELPDYRCPKCQYQAPDMDTLQIHVMDCIQ
;
A
#
# COMPACT_ATOMS: atom_id res chain seq x y z
N MET A 1 -27.93 20.48 42.26
CA MET A 1 -28.36 20.13 40.89
C MET A 1 -27.61 20.98 39.86
N LEU A 2 -26.43 20.58 39.38
CA LEU A 2 -25.66 21.40 38.39
C LEU A 2 -24.95 20.62 37.26
N PHE A 3 -25.04 19.28 37.20
CA PHE A 3 -24.31 18.46 36.21
C PHE A 3 -25.09 18.10 34.93
N PHE A 4 -26.38 18.42 34.84
CA PHE A 4 -27.20 18.08 33.67
C PHE A 4 -26.90 18.83 32.35
N PRO A 5 -26.63 20.15 32.31
CA PRO A 5 -26.55 20.87 31.03
C PRO A 5 -25.34 20.46 30.17
N VAL A 6 -24.22 20.09 30.79
CA VAL A 6 -22.99 19.72 30.08
C VAL A 6 -23.18 18.43 29.26
N ARG A 7 -23.87 17.42 29.80
CA ARG A 7 -24.13 16.15 29.09
C ARG A 7 -24.99 16.36 27.83
N ILE A 8 -26.00 17.23 27.90
CA ILE A 8 -26.87 17.52 26.74
C ILE A 8 -26.06 18.19 25.62
N ILE A 9 -25.23 19.18 25.95
CA ILE A 9 -24.37 19.88 24.97
C ILE A 9 -23.38 18.90 24.33
N HIS A 10 -22.72 18.06 25.12
CA HIS A 10 -21.74 17.09 24.60
C HIS A 10 -22.40 16.04 23.68
N PHE A 11 -23.60 15.55 24.04
CA PHE A 11 -24.34 14.60 23.21
C PHE A 11 -24.83 15.25 21.91
N TYR A 12 -25.28 16.51 21.95
CA TYR A 12 -25.72 17.25 20.77
C TYR A 12 -24.56 17.49 19.79
N ILE A 13 -23.37 17.87 20.29
CA ILE A 13 -22.16 18.02 19.46
C ILE A 13 -21.75 16.69 18.83
N ILE A 14 -21.75 15.59 19.59
CA ILE A 14 -21.40 14.26 19.07
C ILE A 14 -22.43 13.76 18.03
N VAL A 15 -23.73 13.97 18.25
CA VAL A 15 -24.79 13.47 17.35
C VAL A 15 -24.98 14.35 16.10
N HIS A 16 -24.81 15.68 16.18
CA HIS A 16 -24.97 16.56 15.02
C HIS A 16 -23.66 16.90 14.30
N CYS A 17 -22.56 17.19 15.01
CA CYS A 17 -21.33 17.64 14.38
C CYS A 17 -20.41 16.49 13.95
N LEU A 18 -20.44 15.33 14.60
CA LEU A 18 -19.57 14.20 14.21
C LEU A 18 -19.99 13.59 12.86
N PRO A 19 -21.29 13.35 12.55
CA PRO A 19 -21.68 12.91 11.21
C PRO A 19 -21.40 13.95 10.15
N GLN A 20 -21.65 15.24 10.42
CA GLN A 20 -21.35 16.32 9.48
C GLN A 20 -19.85 16.44 9.18
N THR A 21 -18.97 16.29 10.18
CA THR A 21 -17.51 16.38 9.96
C THR A 21 -16.93 15.12 9.32
N LEU A 22 -17.54 13.95 9.52
CA LEU A 22 -17.14 12.71 8.85
C LEU A 22 -17.61 12.71 7.39
N ASP A 23 -18.88 13.02 7.11
CA ASP A 23 -19.42 13.21 5.75
C ASP A 23 -18.67 14.33 5.01
N GLN A 24 -18.36 15.46 5.66
CA GLN A 24 -17.53 16.51 5.07
C GLN A 24 -16.07 16.10 4.85
N ARG A 25 -15.51 15.17 5.64
CA ARG A 25 -14.18 14.57 5.38
C ARG A 25 -14.22 13.57 4.23
N GLU A 26 -15.24 12.72 4.16
CA GLU A 26 -15.43 11.77 3.05
C GLU A 26 -15.71 12.50 1.74
N ARG A 27 -16.52 13.57 1.76
CA ARG A 27 -16.67 14.49 0.62
C ARG A 27 -15.36 15.14 0.23
N LYS A 28 -14.55 15.63 1.19
CA LYS A 28 -13.22 16.18 0.87
C LYS A 28 -12.26 15.14 0.29
N GLN A 29 -12.23 13.91 0.79
CA GLN A 29 -11.44 12.84 0.17
C GLN A 29 -11.99 12.45 -1.21
N ALA A 30 -13.31 12.46 -1.40
CA ALA A 30 -13.91 12.26 -2.72
C ALA A 30 -13.58 13.41 -3.67
N GLU A 31 -13.54 14.66 -3.20
CA GLU A 31 -13.14 15.85 -3.95
C GLU A 31 -11.64 15.84 -4.27
N GLU A 32 -10.76 15.44 -3.35
CA GLU A 32 -9.32 15.27 -3.60
C GLU A 32 -9.04 14.14 -4.61
N VAL A 33 -9.71 12.98 -4.46
CA VAL A 33 -9.62 11.87 -5.43
C VAL A 33 -10.18 12.29 -6.80
N ASN A 34 -11.30 13.03 -6.83
CA ASN A 34 -11.90 13.53 -8.06
C ASN A 34 -10.99 14.58 -8.74
N GLN A 35 -10.40 15.52 -7.99
CA GLN A 35 -9.41 16.47 -8.49
C GLN A 35 -8.18 15.75 -9.05
N HIS A 36 -7.66 14.73 -8.36
CA HIS A 36 -6.53 13.94 -8.84
C HIS A 36 -6.86 13.16 -10.13
N THR A 37 -8.11 12.70 -10.29
CA THR A 37 -8.60 12.12 -11.55
C THR A 37 -9.01 13.15 -12.62
N GLN A 38 -9.19 14.43 -12.28
CA GLN A 38 -9.39 15.52 -13.25
C GLN A 38 -8.04 16.07 -13.76
N THR A 39 -6.97 16.00 -12.98
CA THR A 39 -5.60 16.33 -13.44
C THR A 39 -5.00 15.31 -14.40
N MET A 40 -5.68 14.18 -14.63
CA MET A 40 -5.38 13.23 -15.70
C MET A 40 -6.50 13.26 -16.74
N PRO A 41 -6.20 13.32 -18.05
CA PRO A 41 -7.25 13.16 -19.07
C PRO A 41 -7.96 11.82 -18.86
N PRO A 42 -9.31 11.77 -18.91
CA PRO A 42 -10.06 10.55 -18.63
C PRO A 42 -9.62 9.42 -19.56
N ARG A 43 -9.66 8.18 -19.08
CA ARG A 43 -9.17 7.00 -19.84
C ARG A 43 -9.84 6.85 -21.21
N SER A 44 -11.06 7.37 -21.39
CA SER A 44 -11.73 7.51 -22.69
C SER A 44 -11.04 8.49 -23.63
N LEU A 45 -10.61 9.68 -23.17
CA LEU A 45 -9.84 10.62 -23.99
C LEU A 45 -8.42 10.15 -24.25
N VAL A 46 -7.74 9.49 -23.29
CA VAL A 46 -6.44 8.85 -23.56
C VAL A 46 -6.58 7.75 -24.61
N ARG A 47 -7.63 6.92 -24.50
CA ARG A 47 -7.93 5.87 -25.48
C ARG A 47 -8.30 6.44 -26.85
N LEU A 48 -9.16 7.46 -26.91
CA LEU A 48 -9.54 8.13 -28.17
C LEU A 48 -8.35 8.87 -28.81
N ALA A 49 -7.46 9.46 -28.01
CA ALA A 49 -6.21 10.03 -28.51
C ALA A 49 -5.28 8.94 -29.06
N LEU A 50 -5.17 7.79 -28.40
CA LEU A 50 -4.38 6.65 -28.88
C LEU A 50 -4.99 6.04 -30.14
N GLU A 51 -6.31 5.81 -30.19
CA GLU A 51 -7.04 5.30 -31.35
C GLU A 51 -6.96 6.29 -32.53
N LYS A 52 -7.07 7.61 -32.28
CA LYS A 52 -6.82 8.65 -33.29
C LYS A 52 -5.38 8.65 -33.78
N HIS A 53 -4.39 8.57 -32.90
CA HIS A 53 -2.97 8.57 -33.29
C HIS A 53 -2.57 7.27 -34.02
N ILE A 54 -3.21 6.13 -33.70
CA ILE A 54 -3.10 4.87 -34.44
C ILE A 54 -3.75 4.99 -35.82
N LEU A 55 -4.90 5.67 -35.94
CA LEU A 55 -5.53 5.96 -37.23
C LEU A 55 -4.68 6.94 -38.08
N GLU A 56 -4.07 7.96 -37.49
CA GLU A 56 -3.17 8.90 -38.17
C GLU A 56 -1.87 8.21 -38.62
N LEU A 57 -1.29 7.33 -37.80
CA LEU A 57 -0.18 6.46 -38.21
C LEU A 57 -0.60 5.47 -39.31
N SER A 58 -1.83 4.94 -39.26
CA SER A 58 -2.36 4.06 -40.30
C SER A 58 -2.64 4.80 -41.61
N ALA A 59 -2.99 6.09 -41.56
CA ALA A 59 -3.13 6.95 -42.73
C ALA A 59 -1.76 7.21 -43.37
N LEU A 60 -0.76 7.62 -42.60
CA LEU A 60 0.62 7.82 -43.07
C LEU A 60 1.23 6.54 -43.67
N VAL A 61 0.92 5.37 -43.12
CA VAL A 61 1.35 4.05 -43.62
C VAL A 61 0.59 3.61 -44.90
N ASN A 62 -0.51 4.27 -45.25
CA ASN A 62 -1.20 4.09 -46.53
C ASN A 62 -0.79 5.15 -47.57
N GLU A 63 -0.62 6.42 -47.19
CA GLU A 63 -0.10 7.47 -48.09
C GLU A 63 1.31 7.10 -48.61
N THR A 64 2.19 6.61 -47.73
CA THR A 64 3.52 6.06 -48.13
C THR A 64 3.47 4.78 -48.95
N LYS A 65 2.26 4.27 -49.26
CA LYS A 65 2.03 3.04 -50.01
C LYS A 65 1.41 3.30 -51.39
N ASP A 66 0.63 4.36 -51.52
CA ASP A 66 0.07 4.78 -52.82
C ASP A 66 1.16 5.39 -53.73
N ASP A 67 2.17 6.08 -53.17
CA ASP A 67 3.38 6.51 -53.90
C ASP A 67 4.23 5.32 -54.43
N ALA A 68 4.06 4.11 -53.86
CA ALA A 68 4.69 2.89 -54.35
C ALA A 68 3.87 2.17 -55.45
N SER A 69 2.67 2.66 -55.79
CA SER A 69 1.71 1.98 -56.68
C SER A 69 2.06 2.05 -58.17
N VAL A 70 3.11 2.80 -58.54
CA VAL A 70 3.57 2.94 -59.94
C VAL A 70 4.91 2.21 -60.20
N ASN A 71 5.02 0.95 -59.73
CA ASN A 71 5.82 -0.09 -60.39
C ASN A 71 5.53 -1.50 -59.82
N SER A 72 5.90 -2.54 -60.57
CA SER A 72 5.91 -3.96 -60.14
C SER A 72 4.56 -4.67 -59.96
N SER A 73 3.78 -4.77 -61.05
CA SER A 73 2.84 -5.90 -61.23
C SER A 73 3.61 -7.22 -61.44
N MET A 74 3.73 -8.07 -60.42
CA MET A 74 3.91 -9.54 -60.50
C MET A 74 3.92 -10.17 -59.10
N SER A 75 3.52 -11.46 -59.01
CA SER A 75 3.52 -12.33 -57.80
C SER A 75 2.35 -12.18 -56.80
N SER A 76 1.28 -12.92 -57.07
CA SER A 76 0.25 -13.28 -56.07
C SER A 76 0.64 -14.57 -55.33
N GLY A 77 0.62 -14.57 -53.98
CA GLY A 77 1.08 -15.73 -53.21
C GLY A 77 0.79 -15.70 -51.70
N LEU A 78 -0.42 -16.17 -51.33
CA LEU A 78 -0.83 -16.67 -50.00
C LEU A 78 -0.81 -15.71 -48.78
N ARG A 79 -1.82 -15.86 -47.92
CA ARG A 79 -1.90 -15.25 -46.57
C ARG A 79 -1.94 -16.35 -45.52
N THR A 80 -1.18 -16.22 -44.44
CA THR A 80 -1.46 -16.82 -43.12
C THR A 80 -1.02 -15.86 -42.02
N SER A 81 -1.70 -15.89 -40.87
CA SER A 81 -1.47 -14.94 -39.77
C SER A 81 -0.30 -15.35 -38.87
N PRO A 82 0.50 -14.40 -38.34
CA PRO A 82 1.55 -14.69 -37.38
C PRO A 82 0.99 -14.82 -35.95
N ALA A 83 1.22 -15.96 -35.31
CA ALA A 83 1.11 -16.15 -33.86
C ALA A 83 2.15 -17.17 -33.40
N SER A 84 2.82 -16.90 -32.29
CA SER A 84 4.00 -17.63 -31.76
C SER A 84 5.24 -17.61 -32.67
N LEU A 85 6.22 -16.76 -32.35
CA LEU A 85 7.65 -16.98 -32.66
C LEU A 85 8.54 -15.97 -31.90
N THR A 86 8.59 -16.08 -30.57
CA THR A 86 9.34 -15.14 -29.71
C THR A 86 10.33 -15.81 -28.75
N GLU A 87 10.37 -17.15 -28.68
CA GLU A 87 11.22 -17.93 -27.75
C GLU A 87 12.29 -18.78 -28.46
N ALA A 88 12.58 -18.52 -29.75
CA ALA A 88 13.46 -19.35 -30.59
C ALA A 88 14.82 -18.70 -30.96
N TRP A 89 15.16 -17.55 -30.36
CA TRP A 89 16.25 -16.68 -30.84
C TRP A 89 17.46 -16.53 -29.89
N GLU A 90 17.36 -16.97 -28.64
CA GLU A 90 18.46 -16.84 -27.66
C GLU A 90 19.32 -18.10 -27.52
N GLU A 91 18.75 -19.30 -27.69
CA GLU A 91 19.46 -20.59 -27.58
C GLU A 91 20.37 -20.93 -28.79
N ARG A 92 20.79 -19.91 -29.57
CA ARG A 92 21.68 -20.07 -30.74
C ARG A 92 22.91 -19.17 -30.72
N ARG A 93 23.30 -18.62 -29.56
CA ARG A 93 24.51 -17.78 -29.39
C ARG A 93 25.71 -18.44 -28.72
N LEU A 94 25.60 -19.68 -28.20
CA LEU A 94 26.70 -20.35 -27.48
C LEU A 94 27.19 -21.66 -28.11
N VAL A 95 26.60 -22.13 -29.21
CA VAL A 95 27.04 -23.36 -29.92
C VAL A 95 27.11 -23.15 -31.43
N ASN A 96 28.04 -22.31 -31.91
CA ASN A 96 28.55 -22.40 -33.29
C ASN A 96 29.93 -21.73 -33.51
N ASN A 97 30.89 -21.95 -32.61
CA ASN A 97 32.21 -21.29 -32.67
C ASN A 97 33.33 -22.24 -33.16
N GLY A 98 33.17 -22.91 -34.32
CA GLY A 98 34.18 -23.89 -34.75
C GLY A 98 34.13 -24.56 -36.14
N GLN A 99 33.18 -24.31 -37.05
CA GLN A 99 33.07 -25.10 -38.31
C GLN A 99 32.82 -24.32 -39.62
N ASN A 100 33.20 -23.04 -39.73
CA ASN A 100 32.99 -22.23 -40.95
C ASN A 100 34.23 -21.46 -41.43
N SER A 101 35.44 -22.06 -41.35
CA SER A 101 36.72 -21.39 -41.67
C SER A 101 37.43 -21.87 -42.95
N GLU A 102 36.96 -22.91 -43.63
CA GLU A 102 37.68 -23.49 -44.80
C GLU A 102 37.31 -22.79 -46.12
N GLY A 103 36.06 -22.91 -46.61
CA GLY A 103 35.66 -22.31 -47.90
C GLY A 103 35.84 -20.79 -48.00
N GLY A 104 35.80 -20.07 -46.88
CA GLY A 104 36.13 -18.63 -46.83
C GLY A 104 37.63 -18.34 -47.05
N ASN A 105 38.51 -19.21 -46.55
CA ASN A 105 39.96 -19.13 -46.81
C ASN A 105 40.30 -19.51 -48.25
N GLU A 106 39.65 -20.52 -48.82
CA GLU A 106 39.87 -20.93 -50.22
C GLU A 106 39.55 -19.79 -51.20
N TYR A 107 38.41 -19.12 -51.04
CA TYR A 107 38.04 -17.97 -51.87
C TYR A 107 39.03 -16.80 -51.71
N LEU A 108 39.48 -16.53 -50.48
CA LEU A 108 40.49 -15.49 -50.20
C LEU A 108 41.86 -15.83 -50.83
N HIS A 109 42.29 -17.08 -50.77
CA HIS A 109 43.50 -17.58 -51.42
C HIS A 109 43.39 -17.51 -52.95
N LEU A 110 42.23 -17.83 -53.51
CA LEU A 110 41.98 -17.72 -54.95
C LEU A 110 42.06 -16.28 -55.44
N LEU A 111 41.43 -15.33 -54.73
CA LEU A 111 41.55 -13.89 -54.99
C LEU A 111 43.00 -13.41 -54.88
N LYS A 112 43.73 -13.86 -53.85
CA LYS A 112 45.14 -13.49 -53.64
C LYS A 112 46.04 -14.02 -54.77
N SER A 113 45.84 -15.26 -55.21
CA SER A 113 46.55 -15.83 -56.38
C SER A 113 46.18 -15.13 -57.69
N HIS A 114 44.92 -14.71 -57.86
CA HIS A 114 44.50 -13.95 -59.04
C HIS A 114 45.14 -12.55 -59.07
N LYS A 115 45.20 -11.87 -57.92
CA LYS A 115 45.93 -10.61 -57.76
C LYS A 115 47.42 -10.78 -58.11
N GLU A 116 48.08 -11.78 -57.54
CA GLU A 116 49.50 -12.06 -57.77
C GLU A 116 49.80 -12.32 -59.26
N LYS A 117 48.95 -13.09 -59.94
CA LYS A 117 49.04 -13.32 -61.40
C LYS A 117 48.86 -12.05 -62.24
N LEU A 118 48.01 -11.11 -61.82
CA LEU A 118 47.86 -9.81 -62.47
C LEU A 118 49.10 -8.92 -62.24
N GLU A 119 49.64 -8.91 -61.02
CA GLU A 119 50.88 -8.19 -60.70
C GLU A 119 52.09 -8.77 -61.46
N ASP A 120 52.17 -10.08 -61.64
CA ASP A 120 53.17 -10.73 -62.50
C ASP A 120 52.97 -10.46 -63.99
N GLY A 121 51.73 -10.52 -64.49
CA GLY A 121 51.42 -10.15 -65.88
C GLY A 121 51.83 -8.70 -66.18
N MET A 122 51.59 -7.77 -65.25
CA MET A 122 52.05 -6.38 -65.36
C MET A 122 53.58 -6.24 -65.27
N ARG A 123 54.27 -7.05 -64.45
CA ARG A 123 55.75 -7.07 -64.40
C ARG A 123 56.34 -7.59 -65.71
N GLU A 124 55.80 -8.66 -66.28
CA GLU A 124 56.27 -9.24 -67.53
C GLU A 124 55.99 -8.34 -68.74
N LEU A 125 54.81 -7.70 -68.80
CA LEU A 125 54.49 -6.75 -69.86
C LEU A 125 55.45 -5.55 -69.88
N ARG A 126 55.89 -5.07 -68.71
CA ARG A 126 56.93 -4.04 -68.61
C ARG A 126 58.28 -4.51 -69.16
N ARG A 127 58.75 -5.70 -68.76
CA ARG A 127 59.98 -6.30 -69.32
C ARG A 127 59.91 -6.44 -70.83
N ARG A 128 58.77 -6.88 -71.36
CA ARG A 128 58.54 -7.05 -72.80
C ARG A 128 58.56 -5.72 -73.55
N ASN A 129 57.98 -4.66 -72.99
CA ASN A 129 58.07 -3.32 -73.57
C ASN A 129 59.51 -2.80 -73.57
N GLU A 130 60.26 -2.94 -72.47
CA GLU A 130 61.69 -2.56 -72.46
C GLU A 130 62.53 -3.39 -73.45
N ALA A 131 62.18 -4.65 -73.71
CA ALA A 131 62.85 -5.49 -74.70
C ALA A 131 62.58 -4.99 -76.13
N LEU A 132 61.31 -4.71 -76.46
CA LEU A 132 60.90 -4.13 -77.75
C LEU A 132 61.50 -2.74 -77.98
N GLU A 133 61.70 -1.94 -76.95
CA GLU A 133 62.33 -0.62 -77.05
C GLU A 133 63.83 -0.73 -77.39
N ARG A 134 64.54 -1.71 -76.80
CA ARG A 134 65.94 -2.04 -77.16
C ARG A 134 66.05 -2.61 -78.59
N GLU A 135 65.15 -3.51 -78.98
CA GLU A 135 65.07 -4.07 -80.34
C GLU A 135 64.80 -2.98 -81.39
N LYS A 136 63.93 -2.02 -81.07
CA LYS A 136 63.68 -0.82 -81.90
C LYS A 136 64.93 0.05 -82.02
N GLU A 137 65.66 0.31 -80.93
CA GLU A 137 66.93 1.05 -81.02
C GLU A 137 67.99 0.30 -81.84
N GLU A 138 68.04 -1.03 -81.77
CA GLU A 138 68.97 -1.86 -82.54
C GLU A 138 68.63 -1.84 -84.04
N SER A 139 67.34 -1.99 -84.38
CA SER A 139 66.82 -1.82 -85.74
C SER A 139 67.05 -0.41 -86.30
N GLU A 140 66.97 0.63 -85.45
CA GLU A 140 67.30 2.02 -85.81
C GLU A 140 68.79 2.20 -86.13
N LYS A 141 69.69 1.60 -85.33
CA LYS A 141 71.14 1.58 -85.57
C LYS A 141 71.48 0.84 -86.87
N ASP A 142 70.85 -0.30 -87.15
CA ASP A 142 71.02 -1.06 -88.40
C ASP A 142 70.50 -0.31 -89.63
N ARG A 143 69.32 0.31 -89.54
CA ARG A 143 68.74 1.15 -90.59
C ARG A 143 69.68 2.29 -90.98
N ASP A 144 70.30 2.95 -90.00
CA ASP A 144 71.18 4.08 -90.27
C ASP A 144 72.60 3.63 -90.67
N GLN A 145 73.05 2.43 -90.28
CA GLN A 145 74.23 1.78 -90.87
C GLN A 145 74.00 1.40 -92.35
N LEU A 146 72.81 0.93 -92.72
CA LEU A 146 72.41 0.71 -94.11
C LEU A 146 72.34 2.03 -94.90
N ARG A 147 71.83 3.11 -94.29
CA ARG A 147 71.81 4.45 -94.87
C ARG A 147 73.22 4.98 -95.17
N ALA A 148 74.18 4.74 -94.27
CA ALA A 148 75.59 5.06 -94.49
C ALA A 148 76.21 4.24 -95.65
N LYS A 149 75.91 2.94 -95.74
CA LYS A 149 76.34 2.07 -96.85
C LYS A 149 75.78 2.52 -98.21
N LEU A 150 74.54 3.01 -98.25
CA LEU A 150 73.93 3.59 -99.46
C LEU A 150 74.61 4.90 -99.89
N ALA A 151 74.96 5.79 -98.95
CA ALA A 151 75.69 7.01 -99.26
C ALA A 151 77.08 6.75 -99.87
N GLN A 152 77.73 5.63 -99.50
CA GLN A 152 79.01 5.21 -100.06
C GLN A 152 78.91 4.67 -101.50
N ALA A 153 77.71 4.35 -101.99
CA ALA A 153 77.47 3.76 -103.31
C ALA A 153 77.12 4.79 -104.42
N GLN A 154 76.90 6.07 -104.08
CA GLN A 154 76.50 7.10 -105.06
C GLN A 154 77.65 8.00 -105.56
N ALA A 155 78.91 7.67 -105.26
CA ALA A 155 80.09 8.39 -105.72
C ALA A 155 80.79 7.67 -106.90
N GLY A 156 80.13 7.60 -108.07
CA GLY A 156 80.62 6.75 -109.18
C GLY A 156 80.18 7.12 -110.61
N CYS A 157 80.87 8.09 -111.23
CA CYS A 157 80.98 8.35 -112.68
C CYS A 157 79.78 8.98 -113.44
N VAL A 158 80.10 9.59 -114.60
CA VAL A 158 79.26 10.48 -115.47
C VAL A 158 79.76 10.40 -116.94
N SER A 159 78.87 10.59 -117.94
CA SER A 159 79.06 10.99 -119.39
C SER A 159 77.85 10.44 -120.19
N GLU A 160 77.02 11.17 -120.96
CA GLU A 160 77.19 12.12 -122.09
C GLU A 160 77.48 11.47 -123.48
N GLU A 161 76.56 11.68 -124.44
CA GLU A 161 76.65 12.08 -125.88
C GLU A 161 77.56 11.36 -126.93
N ALA A 162 77.30 11.38 -128.26
CA ALA A 162 76.08 11.54 -129.10
C ALA A 162 76.41 11.39 -130.63
N SER A 163 75.38 11.37 -131.50
CA SER A 163 75.42 11.69 -132.96
C SER A 163 76.21 10.75 -133.92
N HIS A 164 76.18 10.83 -135.28
CA HIS A 164 75.10 10.98 -136.29
C HIS A 164 75.63 10.61 -137.73
N HIS A 165 74.96 11.02 -138.83
CA HIS A 165 75.35 10.93 -140.29
C HIS A 165 75.26 9.54 -141.01
N ARG A 166 75.13 9.34 -142.36
CA ARG A 166 74.61 10.06 -143.57
C ARG A 166 75.56 10.14 -144.83
N SER A 167 75.30 9.24 -145.81
CA SER A 167 75.21 9.37 -147.31
C SER A 167 76.36 9.74 -148.30
N GLU A 168 76.16 9.30 -149.57
CA GLU A 168 76.68 9.78 -150.90
C GLU A 168 78.18 9.48 -151.25
N ALA A 169 78.74 9.43 -152.49
CA ALA A 169 78.36 9.55 -153.94
C ALA A 169 79.57 9.04 -154.83
N GLN A 170 79.65 8.87 -156.19
CA GLN A 170 78.76 8.83 -157.39
C GLN A 170 79.48 8.23 -158.67
N HIS A 171 78.71 7.85 -159.70
CA HIS A 171 78.95 7.69 -161.18
C HIS A 171 80.29 7.27 -161.88
N SER A 172 80.18 6.30 -162.81
CA SER A 172 80.74 6.25 -164.20
C SER A 172 79.98 5.14 -165.00
N SER A 173 79.75 5.06 -166.33
CA SER A 173 80.15 5.78 -167.58
C SER A 173 81.42 5.25 -168.27
N ASP A 174 81.51 4.93 -169.59
CA ASP A 174 80.51 4.62 -170.66
C ASP A 174 81.19 4.01 -171.95
N SER A 175 80.53 3.16 -172.77
CA SER A 175 80.69 3.06 -174.26
C SER A 175 79.85 1.92 -174.94
N SER A 176 79.78 1.91 -176.28
CA SER A 176 79.26 0.88 -177.22
C SER A 176 77.76 0.45 -177.14
N SER A 177 77.04 0.49 -178.27
CA SER A 177 75.57 0.65 -178.30
C SER A 177 74.72 -0.62 -178.37
N LEU A 178 75.30 -1.84 -178.38
CA LEU A 178 74.53 -3.09 -178.54
C LEU A 178 74.45 -3.93 -177.25
N ALA A 179 75.49 -3.94 -176.41
CA ALA A 179 75.41 -4.52 -175.06
C ALA A 179 74.47 -3.69 -174.15
N LYS A 180 74.45 -2.36 -174.34
CA LYS A 180 73.62 -1.43 -173.57
C LYS A 180 72.13 -1.78 -173.58
N LEU A 181 71.58 -2.34 -174.66
CA LEU A 181 70.13 -2.66 -174.70
C LEU A 181 69.80 -3.86 -173.79
N THR A 182 70.67 -4.88 -173.76
CA THR A 182 70.52 -6.04 -172.88
C THR A 182 70.76 -5.67 -171.41
N GLU A 183 71.78 -4.87 -171.14
CA GLU A 183 72.06 -4.34 -169.81
C GLU A 183 70.95 -3.38 -169.33
N GLN A 184 70.41 -2.54 -170.21
CA GLN A 184 69.25 -1.69 -169.91
C GLN A 184 67.99 -2.51 -169.62
N LEU A 185 67.77 -3.64 -170.32
CA LEU A 185 66.70 -4.59 -170.00
C LEU A 185 66.92 -5.26 -168.63
N GLN A 186 68.14 -5.72 -168.35
CA GLN A 186 68.47 -6.37 -167.08
C GLN A 186 68.46 -5.38 -165.90
N ALA A 187 68.85 -4.12 -166.11
CA ALA A 187 68.78 -3.04 -165.13
C ALA A 187 67.37 -2.44 -164.98
N THR A 188 66.50 -2.53 -165.99
CA THR A 188 65.06 -2.22 -165.82
C THR A 188 64.35 -3.34 -165.08
N GLN A 189 64.66 -4.62 -165.36
CA GLN A 189 64.22 -5.75 -164.52
C GLN A 189 64.75 -5.66 -163.09
N GLY A 190 66.01 -5.27 -162.90
CA GLY A 190 66.61 -5.01 -161.60
C GLY A 190 65.90 -3.89 -160.84
N ARG A 191 65.70 -2.73 -161.49
CA ARG A 191 64.91 -1.62 -160.93
C ARG A 191 63.45 -2.00 -160.69
N TYR A 192 62.84 -2.87 -161.49
CA TYR A 192 61.48 -3.35 -161.28
C TYR A 192 61.40 -4.32 -160.08
N ARG A 193 62.42 -5.16 -159.89
CA ARG A 193 62.58 -5.99 -158.69
C ARG A 193 62.77 -5.12 -157.45
N GLU A 194 63.69 -4.15 -157.49
CA GLU A 194 63.86 -3.16 -156.43
C GLU A 194 62.58 -2.39 -156.14
N LEU A 195 61.84 -1.92 -157.17
CA LEU A 195 60.58 -1.21 -156.97
C LEU A 195 59.53 -2.11 -156.32
N LYS A 196 59.51 -3.41 -156.65
CA LYS A 196 58.59 -4.37 -156.02
C LYS A 196 59.02 -4.73 -154.60
N GLU A 197 60.32 -4.89 -154.34
CA GLU A 197 60.87 -5.08 -152.99
C GLU A 197 60.66 -3.82 -152.12
N LYS A 198 60.77 -2.62 -152.70
CA LYS A 198 60.45 -1.33 -152.06
C LYS A 198 58.94 -1.19 -151.83
N LEU A 199 58.09 -1.62 -152.76
CA LEU A 199 56.63 -1.66 -152.58
C LEU A 199 56.23 -2.64 -151.47
N ASP A 200 56.75 -3.87 -151.50
CA ASP A 200 56.55 -4.87 -150.45
C ASP A 200 57.07 -4.37 -149.10
N SER A 201 58.20 -3.65 -149.08
CA SER A 201 58.77 -3.06 -147.85
C SER A 201 57.96 -1.87 -147.34
N LEU A 202 57.41 -1.04 -148.24
CA LEU A 202 56.48 0.04 -147.89
C LEU A 202 55.13 -0.51 -147.41
N GLN A 203 54.65 -1.61 -148.00
CA GLN A 203 53.42 -2.29 -147.59
C GLN A 203 53.61 -3.01 -146.24
N LYS A 204 54.76 -3.66 -146.01
CA LYS A 204 55.16 -4.19 -144.69
C LYS A 204 55.34 -3.07 -143.66
N SER A 205 55.95 -1.95 -144.05
CA SER A 205 56.09 -0.75 -143.21
C SER A 205 54.74 -0.11 -142.89
N SER A 206 53.79 -0.10 -143.83
CA SER A 206 52.42 0.37 -143.55
C SER A 206 51.73 -0.61 -142.62
N ALA A 207 51.64 -1.90 -142.96
CA ALA A 207 51.05 -2.90 -142.07
C ALA A 207 51.74 -2.97 -140.69
N GLN A 208 52.99 -2.52 -140.54
CA GLN A 208 53.66 -2.31 -139.26
C GLN A 208 53.22 -1.00 -138.58
N ARG A 209 53.13 0.12 -139.30
CA ARG A 209 52.54 1.37 -138.82
C ARG A 209 51.10 1.18 -138.35
N ASP A 210 50.24 0.62 -139.19
CA ASP A 210 48.83 0.32 -138.92
C ASP A 210 48.70 -0.56 -137.65
N ARG A 211 49.62 -1.51 -137.43
CA ARG A 211 49.70 -2.31 -136.19
C ARG A 211 50.18 -1.51 -134.99
N THR A 212 51.18 -0.63 -135.12
CA THR A 212 51.62 0.23 -134.01
C THR A 212 50.62 1.32 -133.68
N GLU A 213 49.85 1.79 -134.66
CA GLU A 213 48.76 2.75 -134.51
C GLU A 213 47.57 2.10 -133.81
N ALA A 214 47.16 0.89 -134.23
CA ALA A 214 46.17 0.09 -133.50
C ALA A 214 46.63 -0.29 -132.08
N LEU A 215 47.94 -0.49 -131.86
CA LEU A 215 48.51 -0.72 -130.53
C LEU A 215 48.48 0.55 -129.67
N LEU A 216 48.81 1.72 -130.22
CA LEU A 216 48.72 3.02 -129.56
C LEU A 216 47.27 3.34 -129.20
N GLU A 217 46.35 3.24 -130.15
CA GLU A 217 44.90 3.41 -129.97
C GLU A 217 44.32 2.44 -128.93
N GLN A 218 44.91 1.25 -128.74
CA GLN A 218 44.59 0.36 -127.62
C GLN A 218 45.25 0.82 -126.31
N LYS A 219 46.51 1.26 -126.31
CA LYS A 219 47.17 1.83 -125.11
C LYS A 219 46.46 3.09 -124.62
N ASP A 220 45.96 3.94 -125.50
CA ASP A 220 45.22 5.15 -125.14
C ASP A 220 43.84 4.81 -124.55
N LYS A 221 43.19 3.73 -125.01
CA LYS A 221 41.99 3.17 -124.37
C LYS A 221 42.30 2.58 -123.00
N ASP A 222 43.39 1.83 -122.86
CA ASP A 222 43.85 1.30 -121.57
C ASP A 222 44.14 2.45 -120.58
N CYS A 223 44.87 3.49 -121.03
CA CYS A 223 45.17 4.69 -120.25
C CYS A 223 43.89 5.45 -119.86
N ALA A 224 42.96 5.66 -120.80
CA ALA A 224 41.69 6.33 -120.52
C ALA A 224 40.79 5.52 -119.57
N GLN A 225 40.90 4.18 -119.55
CA GLN A 225 40.23 3.36 -118.55
C GLN A 225 40.93 3.45 -117.19
N LEU A 226 42.26 3.35 -117.14
CA LEU A 226 43.05 3.52 -115.91
C LEU A 226 42.82 4.89 -115.25
N VAL A 227 42.63 5.97 -116.03
CA VAL A 227 42.25 7.28 -115.49
C VAL A 227 40.89 7.23 -114.80
N LYS A 228 39.86 6.64 -115.44
CA LYS A 228 38.53 6.47 -114.83
C LYS A 228 38.57 5.60 -113.58
N ASP A 229 39.35 4.52 -113.60
CA ASP A 229 39.51 3.62 -112.46
C ASP A 229 40.22 4.35 -111.31
N CYS A 230 41.24 5.17 -111.60
CA CYS A 230 41.86 6.04 -110.61
C CYS A 230 40.91 7.13 -110.07
N GLU A 231 40.01 7.67 -110.88
CA GLU A 231 38.98 8.63 -110.45
C GLU A 231 37.91 7.96 -109.58
N ALA A 232 37.44 6.77 -109.96
CA ALA A 232 36.52 5.97 -109.18
C ALA A 232 37.13 5.55 -107.83
N LEU A 233 38.39 5.11 -107.81
CA LEU A 233 39.12 4.79 -106.58
C LEU A 233 39.34 6.04 -105.69
N LYS A 234 39.63 7.21 -106.27
CA LYS A 234 39.70 8.48 -105.52
C LYS A 234 38.34 8.85 -104.92
N ALA A 235 37.25 8.70 -105.67
CA ALA A 235 35.91 8.95 -105.18
C ALA A 235 35.53 7.99 -104.04
N GLN A 236 35.82 6.69 -104.20
CA GLN A 236 35.60 5.67 -103.18
C GLN A 236 36.44 5.94 -101.91
N ALA A 237 37.73 6.25 -102.05
CA ALA A 237 38.59 6.61 -100.94
C ALA A 237 38.11 7.88 -100.21
N THR A 238 37.63 8.88 -100.94
CA THR A 238 37.07 10.11 -100.37
C THR A 238 35.76 9.82 -99.63
N SER A 239 34.88 8.97 -100.18
CA SER A 239 33.64 8.53 -99.53
C SER A 239 33.92 7.77 -98.23
N LEU A 240 34.87 6.83 -98.25
CA LEU A 240 35.28 6.08 -97.07
C LEU A 240 35.95 6.96 -96.01
N LEU A 241 36.71 7.98 -96.41
CA LEU A 241 37.27 8.98 -95.50
C LEU A 241 36.17 9.84 -94.85
N GLY A 242 35.13 10.22 -95.61
CA GLY A 242 33.94 10.90 -95.10
C GLY A 242 33.19 10.05 -94.08
N GLU A 243 32.85 8.81 -94.44
CA GLU A 243 32.23 7.81 -93.56
C GLU A 243 33.05 7.53 -92.27
N LEU A 244 34.38 7.50 -92.38
CA LEU A 244 35.26 7.34 -91.22
C LEU A 244 35.20 8.57 -90.31
N ASN A 245 35.26 9.77 -90.89
CA ASN A 245 35.18 11.03 -90.15
C ASN A 245 33.81 11.26 -89.50
N GLU A 246 32.72 10.84 -90.16
CA GLU A 246 31.37 10.84 -89.57
C GLU A 246 31.25 9.87 -88.40
N ARG A 247 31.77 8.63 -88.54
CA ARG A 247 31.76 7.65 -87.43
C ARG A 247 32.68 8.07 -86.28
N GLN A 248 33.82 8.70 -86.56
CA GLN A 248 34.69 9.31 -85.54
C GLN A 248 33.94 10.43 -84.79
N SER A 249 33.29 11.33 -85.53
CA SER A 249 32.47 12.42 -84.96
C SER A 249 31.27 11.91 -84.15
N ALA A 250 30.73 10.73 -84.47
CA ALA A 250 29.67 10.08 -83.71
C ALA A 250 30.20 9.38 -82.45
N LEU A 251 31.37 8.73 -82.54
CA LEU A 251 32.05 8.13 -81.39
C LEU A 251 32.44 9.18 -80.35
N GLU A 252 33.02 10.30 -80.78
CA GLU A 252 33.42 11.41 -79.89
C GLU A 252 32.22 12.00 -79.12
N LYS A 253 31.06 12.15 -79.78
CA LYS A 253 29.81 12.56 -79.13
C LYS A 253 29.36 11.51 -78.11
N SER A 254 29.30 10.24 -78.51
CA SER A 254 28.90 9.15 -77.59
C SER A 254 29.84 9.01 -76.39
N GLU A 255 31.14 9.26 -76.56
CA GLU A 255 32.08 9.33 -75.44
C GLU A 255 31.87 10.55 -74.54
N HIS A 256 31.49 11.70 -75.10
CA HIS A 256 31.19 12.90 -74.32
C HIS A 256 29.90 12.73 -73.51
N ASP A 257 28.84 12.22 -74.15
CA ASP A 257 27.58 11.85 -73.49
C ASP A 257 27.82 10.82 -72.39
N ARG A 258 28.66 9.81 -72.64
CA ARG A 258 29.05 8.83 -71.61
C ARG A 258 29.79 9.49 -70.44
N LYS A 259 30.75 10.40 -70.69
CA LYS A 259 31.45 11.14 -69.61
C LYS A 259 30.47 11.96 -68.76
N ILE A 260 29.50 12.64 -69.39
CA ILE A 260 28.44 13.38 -68.69
C ILE A 260 27.55 12.45 -67.85
N LEU A 261 27.21 11.26 -68.37
CA LEU A 261 26.45 10.25 -67.64
C LEU A 261 27.25 9.65 -66.46
N ASP A 262 28.54 9.35 -66.66
CA ASP A 262 29.46 8.86 -65.63
C ASP A 262 29.62 9.91 -64.50
N GLU A 263 29.79 11.19 -64.84
CA GLU A 263 29.86 12.32 -63.89
C GLU A 263 28.54 12.50 -63.11
N MET A 264 27.39 12.48 -63.79
CA MET A 264 26.08 12.51 -63.10
C MET A 264 25.88 11.31 -62.19
N LEU A 265 26.32 10.11 -62.60
CA LEU A 265 26.22 8.89 -61.79
C LEU A 265 27.06 9.01 -60.51
N CYS A 266 28.29 9.52 -60.60
CA CYS A 266 29.11 9.83 -59.44
C CYS A 266 28.41 10.79 -58.47
N VAL A 267 27.90 11.93 -58.94
CA VAL A 267 27.16 12.90 -58.10
C VAL A 267 25.91 12.28 -57.46
N LYS A 268 25.21 11.39 -58.17
CA LYS A 268 24.05 10.66 -57.60
C LYS A 268 24.47 9.63 -56.55
N LEU A 269 25.58 8.92 -56.73
CA LEU A 269 26.13 8.01 -55.71
C LEU A 269 26.58 8.76 -54.46
N GLU A 270 27.27 9.89 -54.60
CA GLU A 270 27.68 10.73 -53.47
C GLU A 270 26.48 11.28 -52.69
N ALA A 271 25.43 11.72 -53.39
CA ALA A 271 24.18 12.19 -52.78
C ALA A 271 23.43 11.05 -52.06
N LEU A 272 23.35 9.85 -52.64
CA LEU A 272 22.75 8.67 -52.01
C LEU A 272 23.53 8.26 -50.76
N GLN A 273 24.87 8.21 -50.83
CA GLN A 273 25.72 7.91 -49.67
C GLN A 273 25.63 9.02 -48.59
N GLY A 274 25.36 10.27 -48.99
CA GLY A 274 24.98 11.35 -48.07
C GLY A 274 23.70 11.03 -47.30
N SER A 275 22.64 10.68 -48.03
CA SER A 275 21.33 10.31 -47.45
C SER A 275 21.41 9.07 -46.54
N GLU A 276 22.16 8.05 -46.94
CA GLU A 276 22.38 6.83 -46.14
C GLU A 276 23.06 7.15 -44.80
N ARG A 277 24.11 7.99 -44.80
CA ARG A 277 24.80 8.43 -43.60
C ARG A 277 23.89 9.24 -42.66
N GLU A 278 23.03 10.09 -43.20
CA GLU A 278 22.05 10.87 -42.42
C GLU A 278 20.96 9.97 -41.83
N LEU A 279 20.41 9.01 -42.58
CA LEU A 279 19.41 8.07 -42.09
C LEU A 279 19.96 7.20 -40.96
N GLU A 280 21.17 6.69 -41.10
CA GLU A 280 21.84 5.92 -40.04
C GLU A 280 22.22 6.77 -38.82
N GLN A 281 22.45 8.08 -38.99
CA GLN A 281 22.59 9.05 -37.89
C GLN A 281 21.25 9.26 -37.15
N GLN A 282 20.16 9.51 -37.89
CA GLN A 282 18.82 9.68 -37.30
C GLN A 282 18.35 8.41 -36.57
N LYS A 283 18.62 7.23 -37.13
CA LYS A 283 18.37 5.93 -36.48
C LYS A 283 19.15 5.77 -35.17
N LYS A 284 20.41 6.20 -35.12
CA LYS A 284 21.20 6.23 -33.86
C LYS A 284 20.61 7.21 -32.83
N GLN A 285 20.20 8.41 -33.25
CA GLN A 285 19.54 9.37 -32.38
C GLN A 285 18.20 8.82 -31.85
N HIS A 286 17.41 8.16 -32.70
CA HIS A 286 16.15 7.53 -32.32
C HIS A 286 16.35 6.39 -31.31
N ASN A 287 17.34 5.51 -31.53
CA ASN A 287 17.67 4.46 -30.56
C ASN A 287 18.02 5.04 -29.18
N VAL A 288 18.88 6.07 -29.12
CA VAL A 288 19.22 6.75 -27.86
C VAL A 288 18.01 7.43 -27.20
N ALA A 289 17.06 7.95 -27.99
CA ALA A 289 15.80 8.48 -27.48
C ALA A 289 14.89 7.38 -26.92
N VAL A 290 14.81 6.21 -27.58
CA VAL A 290 14.07 5.03 -27.10
C VAL A 290 14.69 4.49 -25.82
N ASP A 291 16.00 4.30 -25.75
CA ASP A 291 16.72 3.84 -24.54
C ASP A 291 16.46 4.78 -23.35
N LYS A 292 16.48 6.10 -23.60
CA LYS A 292 16.14 7.11 -22.58
C LYS A 292 14.70 6.99 -22.10
N LEU A 293 13.74 6.79 -23.00
CA LEU A 293 12.32 6.61 -22.65
C LEU A 293 12.07 5.29 -21.91
N LEU A 294 12.78 4.21 -22.27
CA LEU A 294 12.73 2.92 -21.55
C LEU A 294 13.27 3.07 -20.12
N LEU A 295 14.42 3.73 -19.93
CA LEU A 295 14.98 4.02 -18.60
C LEU A 295 14.05 4.91 -17.76
N GLN A 296 13.43 5.93 -18.37
CA GLN A 296 12.43 6.76 -17.69
C GLN A 296 11.19 5.94 -17.28
N THR A 297 10.70 5.06 -18.16
CA THR A 297 9.57 4.17 -17.88
C THR A 297 9.90 3.23 -16.72
N GLN A 298 11.05 2.55 -16.77
CA GLN A 298 11.51 1.65 -15.71
C GLN A 298 11.69 2.38 -14.36
N SER A 299 12.18 3.63 -14.38
CA SER A 299 12.29 4.45 -13.18
C SER A 299 10.92 4.78 -12.57
N LEU A 300 9.92 5.11 -13.40
CA LEU A 300 8.56 5.39 -12.96
C LEU A 300 7.82 4.13 -12.48
N GLU A 301 8.05 2.98 -13.11
CA GLU A 301 7.53 1.68 -12.68
C GLU A 301 8.10 1.26 -11.32
N ASN A 302 9.40 1.48 -11.09
CA ASN A 302 10.04 1.23 -9.80
C ASN A 302 9.51 2.16 -8.70
N ALA A 303 9.32 3.45 -9.00
CA ALA A 303 8.69 4.39 -8.06
C ALA A 303 7.23 3.97 -7.74
N LEU A 304 6.42 3.68 -8.76
CA LEU A 304 5.04 3.20 -8.59
C LEU A 304 4.97 1.88 -7.83
N LYS A 305 5.96 1.00 -7.99
CA LYS A 305 6.10 -0.24 -7.19
C LYS A 305 6.41 0.09 -5.73
N ALA A 306 7.29 1.04 -5.44
CA ALA A 306 7.58 1.48 -4.07
C ALA A 306 6.33 2.09 -3.39
N GLU A 307 5.65 3.03 -4.05
CA GLU A 307 4.41 3.65 -3.56
C GLU A 307 3.33 2.60 -3.23
N ARG A 308 3.16 1.58 -4.08
CA ARG A 308 2.24 0.47 -3.81
C ARG A 308 2.57 -0.30 -2.52
N HIS A 309 3.85 -0.43 -2.14
CA HIS A 309 4.23 -1.05 -0.87
C HIS A 309 3.93 -0.10 0.31
N VAL A 310 4.22 1.20 0.18
CA VAL A 310 3.89 2.21 1.21
C VAL A 310 2.39 2.22 1.49
N VAL A 311 1.55 2.26 0.46
CA VAL A 311 0.08 2.19 0.60
C VAL A 311 -0.40 0.90 1.29
N ILE A 312 0.27 -0.23 1.07
CA ILE A 312 -0.04 -1.49 1.76
C ILE A 312 0.33 -1.42 3.26
N GLU A 313 1.48 -0.84 3.62
CA GLU A 313 1.86 -0.67 5.03
C GLU A 313 0.99 0.36 5.76
N GLU A 314 0.66 1.50 5.14
CA GLU A 314 -0.28 2.46 5.73
C GLU A 314 -1.68 1.87 5.90
N ARG A 315 -2.14 1.02 4.97
CA ARG A 315 -3.40 0.28 5.14
C ARG A 315 -3.35 -0.68 6.34
N LYS A 316 -2.23 -1.39 6.56
CA LYS A 316 -2.06 -2.24 7.75
C LYS A 316 -2.08 -1.41 9.04
N LYS A 317 -1.36 -0.28 9.09
CA LYS A 317 -1.36 0.65 10.24
C LYS A 317 -2.76 1.19 10.52
N LEU A 318 -3.52 1.56 9.49
CA LEU A 318 -4.91 2.00 9.64
C LEU A 318 -5.79 0.91 10.25
N THR A 319 -5.70 -0.34 9.78
CA THR A 319 -6.46 -1.46 10.36
C THR A 319 -6.03 -1.77 11.80
N GLN A 320 -4.74 -1.65 12.14
CA GLN A 320 -4.25 -1.76 13.52
C GLN A 320 -4.82 -0.65 14.42
N LEU A 321 -4.84 0.59 13.94
CA LEU A 321 -5.40 1.73 14.67
C LEU A 321 -6.92 1.62 14.85
N GLN A 322 -7.65 1.15 13.83
CA GLN A 322 -9.09 0.85 13.90
C GLN A 322 -9.38 -0.24 14.94
N HIS A 323 -8.57 -1.30 14.98
CA HIS A 323 -8.68 -2.36 15.99
C HIS A 323 -8.40 -1.83 17.40
N ALA A 324 -7.31 -1.08 17.59
CA ALA A 324 -6.95 -0.48 18.87
C ALA A 324 -8.03 0.49 19.39
N TYR A 325 -8.60 1.32 18.52
CA TYR A 325 -9.73 2.20 18.85
C TYR A 325 -10.98 1.39 19.25
N THR A 326 -11.29 0.31 18.54
CA THR A 326 -12.43 -0.57 18.85
C THR A 326 -12.24 -1.25 20.22
N CYS A 327 -11.03 -1.68 20.56
CA CYS A 327 -10.72 -2.20 21.89
C CYS A 327 -10.89 -1.12 22.96
N LEU A 328 -10.25 0.05 22.82
CA LEU A 328 -10.38 1.15 23.77
C LEU A 328 -11.84 1.58 24.01
N PHE A 329 -12.66 1.61 22.95
CA PHE A 329 -14.08 1.92 23.05
C PHE A 329 -14.84 0.85 23.86
N ARG A 330 -14.66 -0.43 23.55
CA ARG A 330 -15.26 -1.56 24.28
C ARG A 330 -14.82 -1.58 25.74
N ASP A 331 -13.55 -1.32 26.01
CA ASP A 331 -12.97 -1.38 27.35
C ASP A 331 -13.46 -0.18 28.20
N TYR A 332 -13.67 0.98 27.58
CA TYR A 332 -14.36 2.14 28.19
C TYR A 332 -15.84 1.88 28.47
N ASP A 333 -16.58 1.30 27.51
CA ASP A 333 -17.99 0.89 27.70
C ASP A 333 -18.14 -0.15 28.82
N SER A 334 -17.22 -1.13 28.90
CA SER A 334 -17.19 -2.11 29.99
C SER A 334 -16.89 -1.43 31.32
N LYS A 335 -15.96 -0.47 31.35
CA LYS A 335 -15.67 0.30 32.56
C LYS A 335 -16.89 1.09 33.04
N LEU A 336 -17.59 1.80 32.14
CA LEU A 336 -18.80 2.56 32.48
C LEU A 336 -19.93 1.66 33.03
N LYS A 337 -20.09 0.44 32.51
CA LYS A 337 -21.05 -0.53 33.03
C LYS A 337 -20.66 -0.99 34.43
N ASN A 338 -19.43 -1.44 34.62
CA ASN A 338 -18.94 -1.94 35.90
C ASN A 338 -18.96 -0.84 36.99
N GLU A 339 -18.58 0.40 36.66
CA GLU A 339 -18.69 1.54 37.60
C GLU A 339 -20.15 1.92 37.90
N GLY A 340 -21.07 1.73 36.95
CA GLY A 340 -22.51 1.87 37.19
C GLY A 340 -23.06 0.80 38.13
N GLU A 341 -22.70 -0.46 37.90
CA GLU A 341 -23.15 -1.62 38.67
C GLU A 341 -22.61 -1.61 40.11
N ASP A 342 -21.35 -1.20 40.34
CA ASP A 342 -20.80 -0.96 41.70
C ASP A 342 -21.58 0.14 42.43
N MET A 343 -21.79 1.28 41.76
CA MET A 343 -22.46 2.43 42.37
C MET A 343 -23.95 2.16 42.66
N CYS A 344 -24.63 1.35 41.84
CA CYS A 344 -25.98 0.86 42.15
C CYS A 344 -25.96 -0.11 43.34
N SER A 345 -25.07 -1.11 43.33
CA SER A 345 -24.96 -2.11 44.42
C SER A 345 -24.71 -1.45 45.79
N ARG A 346 -23.84 -0.42 45.80
CA ARG A 346 -23.51 0.36 47.01
C ARG A 346 -24.62 1.32 47.43
N LEU A 347 -25.45 1.79 46.49
CA LEU A 347 -26.67 2.53 46.82
C LEU A 347 -27.70 1.61 47.47
N GLU A 348 -27.97 0.44 46.88
CA GLU A 348 -28.89 -0.57 47.43
C GLU A 348 -28.44 -1.10 48.81
N GLU A 349 -27.13 -1.20 49.06
CA GLU A 349 -26.59 -1.51 50.39
C GLU A 349 -26.77 -0.36 51.39
N ALA A 350 -26.52 0.88 50.98
CA ALA A 350 -26.75 2.05 51.81
C ALA A 350 -28.24 2.24 52.17
N GLU A 351 -29.15 2.00 51.22
CA GLU A 351 -30.60 2.04 51.43
C GLU A 351 -31.07 0.95 52.41
N ARG A 352 -30.59 -0.30 52.25
CA ARG A 352 -30.84 -1.38 53.24
C ARG A 352 -30.28 -1.04 54.63
N ALA A 353 -29.08 -0.46 54.70
CA ALA A 353 -28.48 -0.03 55.97
C ALA A 353 -29.21 1.16 56.62
N LEU A 354 -29.87 2.02 55.83
CA LEU A 354 -30.74 3.08 56.33
C LEU A 354 -32.07 2.52 56.85
N ALA A 355 -32.68 1.56 56.15
CA ALA A 355 -33.89 0.87 56.62
C ALA A 355 -33.65 0.17 57.97
N LEU A 356 -32.58 -0.60 58.11
CA LEU A 356 -32.21 -1.27 59.38
C LEU A 356 -31.94 -0.27 60.52
N LYS A 357 -31.43 0.93 60.21
CA LYS A 357 -31.26 2.01 61.20
C LYS A 357 -32.60 2.65 61.57
N GLN A 358 -33.54 2.76 60.63
CA GLN A 358 -34.88 3.27 60.89
C GLN A 358 -35.65 2.30 61.80
N ASP A 359 -35.61 0.99 61.52
CA ASP A 359 -36.19 -0.06 62.37
C ASP A 359 -35.64 -0.02 63.81
N LEU A 360 -34.34 0.24 63.97
CA LEU A 360 -33.71 0.38 65.29
C LEU A 360 -34.13 1.67 65.98
N ILE A 361 -34.22 2.79 65.26
CA ILE A 361 -34.70 4.07 65.79
C ILE A 361 -36.15 3.94 66.28
N ASP A 362 -37.01 3.24 65.55
CA ASP A 362 -38.43 3.11 65.91
C ASP A 362 -38.64 2.14 67.09
N LYS A 363 -37.83 1.08 67.21
CA LYS A 363 -37.77 0.25 68.44
C LYS A 363 -37.30 1.07 69.65
N LEU A 364 -36.23 1.86 69.51
CA LEU A 364 -35.73 2.68 70.60
C LEU A 364 -36.73 3.77 71.03
N LYS A 365 -37.56 4.29 70.11
CA LYS A 365 -38.71 5.16 70.48
C LYS A 365 -39.76 4.41 71.28
N GLU A 366 -40.10 3.19 70.89
CA GLU A 366 -41.07 2.35 71.61
C GLU A 366 -40.56 2.04 73.03
N GLU A 367 -39.30 1.63 73.18
CA GLU A 367 -38.66 1.40 74.47
C GLU A 367 -38.65 2.66 75.35
N VAL A 368 -38.37 3.84 74.78
CA VAL A 368 -38.41 5.13 75.51
C VAL A 368 -39.83 5.48 75.96
N GLU A 369 -40.87 5.19 75.17
CA GLU A 369 -42.27 5.40 75.57
C GLU A 369 -42.71 4.40 76.65
N GLN A 370 -42.31 3.13 76.57
CA GLN A 370 -42.55 2.14 77.62
C GLN A 370 -41.85 2.54 78.94
N GLN A 371 -40.62 3.08 78.86
CA GLN A 371 -39.91 3.65 80.01
C GLN A 371 -40.61 4.92 80.54
N ARG A 372 -41.19 5.76 79.68
CA ARG A 372 -41.96 6.95 80.09
C ARG A 372 -43.17 6.58 80.96
N TYR A 373 -43.99 5.62 80.54
CA TYR A 373 -45.10 5.13 81.38
C TYR A 373 -44.63 4.54 82.71
N THR A 374 -43.45 3.90 82.73
CA THR A 374 -42.86 3.38 83.98
C THR A 374 -42.42 4.52 84.89
N LEU A 375 -41.79 5.57 84.35
CA LEU A 375 -41.36 6.76 85.09
C LEU A 375 -42.53 7.60 85.61
N GLU A 376 -43.68 7.59 84.94
CA GLU A 376 -44.93 8.23 85.41
C GLU A 376 -45.44 7.65 86.76
N THR A 377 -44.97 6.47 87.18
CA THR A 377 -45.25 5.91 88.52
C THR A 377 -44.41 6.56 89.64
N VAL A 378 -43.24 7.11 89.33
CA VAL A 378 -42.29 7.63 90.33
C VAL A 378 -42.86 8.82 91.13
N PRO A 379 -43.55 9.82 90.53
CA PRO A 379 -44.23 10.86 91.30
C PRO A 379 -45.32 10.32 92.23
N VAL A 380 -46.05 9.28 91.84
CA VAL A 380 -47.11 8.66 92.66
C VAL A 380 -46.52 7.96 93.88
N LEU A 381 -45.47 7.15 93.69
CA LEU A 381 -44.75 6.49 94.78
C LEU A 381 -44.05 7.49 95.71
N THR A 382 -43.54 8.61 95.16
CA THR A 382 -42.95 9.70 95.94
C THR A 382 -44.01 10.35 96.83
N ALA A 383 -45.17 10.73 96.27
CA ALA A 383 -46.28 11.29 97.04
C ALA A 383 -46.81 10.31 98.11
N GLN A 384 -46.87 9.01 97.80
CA GLN A 384 -47.27 7.99 98.78
C GLN A 384 -46.28 7.90 99.96
N ALA A 385 -44.97 7.97 99.68
CA ALA A 385 -43.94 8.00 100.74
C ALA A 385 -44.00 9.30 101.58
N GLU A 386 -44.32 10.44 100.97
CA GLU A 386 -44.54 11.70 101.68
C GLU A 386 -45.79 11.67 102.57
N ILE A 387 -46.89 11.07 102.11
CA ILE A 387 -48.11 10.86 102.90
C ILE A 387 -47.83 9.96 104.10
N TYR A 388 -47.24 8.77 103.92
CA TYR A 388 -46.92 7.88 105.04
C TYR A 388 -45.95 8.51 106.05
N LYS A 389 -45.03 9.37 105.58
CA LYS A 389 -44.15 10.15 106.46
C LYS A 389 -44.92 11.20 107.27
N ALA A 390 -45.90 11.87 106.66
CA ALA A 390 -46.78 12.82 107.35
C ALA A 390 -47.67 12.11 108.39
N ASP A 391 -48.31 11.00 108.01
CA ASP A 391 -49.17 10.19 108.88
C ASP A 391 -48.38 9.66 110.09
N PHE A 392 -47.16 9.13 109.87
CA PHE A 392 -46.28 8.68 110.94
C PHE A 392 -45.90 9.80 111.92
N LEU A 393 -45.61 11.01 111.40
CA LEU A 393 -45.31 12.17 112.25
C LEU A 393 -46.54 12.64 113.04
N ALA A 394 -47.72 12.62 112.43
CA ALA A 394 -48.98 12.99 113.07
C ALA A 394 -49.39 11.99 114.18
N GLU A 395 -49.30 10.69 113.92
CA GLU A 395 -49.52 9.65 114.95
C GLU A 395 -48.48 9.77 116.07
N ARG A 396 -47.20 10.02 115.75
CA ARG A 396 -46.17 10.23 116.78
C ARG A 396 -46.48 11.46 117.65
N GLU A 397 -46.88 12.58 117.06
CA GLU A 397 -47.27 13.79 117.80
C GLU A 397 -48.51 13.54 118.68
N ALA A 398 -49.51 12.81 118.18
CA ALA A 398 -50.67 12.39 118.95
C ALA A 398 -50.28 11.46 120.12
N ARG A 399 -49.33 10.55 119.89
CA ARG A 399 -48.77 9.63 120.90
C ARG A 399 -48.00 10.35 121.99
N GLU A 400 -47.18 11.33 121.60
CA GLU A 400 -46.42 12.22 122.51
C GLU A 400 -47.39 13.04 123.39
N LYS A 401 -48.41 13.68 122.79
CA LYS A 401 -49.48 14.40 123.51
C LYS A 401 -50.27 13.50 124.46
N LEU A 402 -50.59 12.27 124.04
CA LEU A 402 -51.28 11.29 124.90
C LEU A 402 -50.40 10.87 126.09
N ASN A 403 -49.09 10.69 125.89
CA ASN A 403 -48.17 10.35 126.96
C ASN A 403 -47.97 11.52 127.95
N GLN A 404 -47.81 12.75 127.46
CA GLN A 404 -47.80 13.96 128.29
C GLN A 404 -49.06 14.02 129.17
N ARG A 405 -50.25 13.83 128.59
CA ARG A 405 -51.52 13.86 129.34
C ARG A 405 -51.65 12.69 130.33
N LYS A 406 -51.08 11.53 130.02
CA LYS A 406 -50.99 10.39 130.95
C LYS A 406 -50.10 10.74 132.14
N GLU A 407 -48.92 11.33 131.92
CA GLU A 407 -47.99 11.75 132.97
C GLU A 407 -48.60 12.82 133.87
N GLU A 408 -49.24 13.84 133.30
CA GLU A 408 -50.02 14.84 134.05
C GLU A 408 -51.08 14.22 134.97
N LEU A 409 -51.82 13.21 134.49
CA LEU A 409 -52.85 12.51 135.25
C LEU A 409 -52.26 11.57 136.31
N GLN A 410 -51.12 10.95 136.02
CA GLN A 410 -50.39 10.10 136.97
C GLN A 410 -49.80 10.94 138.12
N ASP A 411 -49.29 12.15 137.83
CA ASP A 411 -48.88 13.12 138.85
C ASP A 411 -50.05 13.68 139.66
N GLN A 412 -51.23 13.85 139.06
CA GLN A 412 -52.45 14.20 139.79
C GLN A 412 -52.87 13.07 140.74
N LEU A 413 -52.83 11.82 140.28
CA LEU A 413 -53.11 10.64 141.11
C LEU A 413 -52.11 10.50 142.26
N THR A 414 -50.80 10.63 142.00
CA THR A 414 -49.75 10.56 143.04
C THR A 414 -49.92 11.68 144.07
N ARG A 415 -50.25 12.91 143.65
CA ARG A 415 -50.59 14.00 144.59
C ARG A 415 -51.84 13.71 145.41
N ALA A 416 -52.90 13.17 144.80
CA ALA A 416 -54.12 12.80 145.51
C ALA A 416 -53.91 11.66 146.51
N LEU A 417 -53.07 10.67 146.19
CA LEU A 417 -52.69 9.60 147.11
C LEU A 417 -51.85 10.12 148.29
N ALA A 418 -50.89 11.01 148.03
CA ALA A 418 -50.10 11.67 149.07
C ALA A 418 -50.98 12.55 149.99
N GLU A 419 -51.97 13.26 149.43
CA GLU A 419 -52.97 14.02 150.20
C GLU A 419 -53.82 13.08 151.08
N ILE A 420 -54.32 11.98 150.52
CA ILE A 420 -55.06 10.94 151.25
C ILE A 420 -54.21 10.36 152.40
N ASP A 421 -52.93 10.07 152.17
CA ASP A 421 -52.04 9.52 153.20
C ASP A 421 -51.65 10.56 154.25
N ARG A 422 -51.51 11.85 153.89
CA ARG A 422 -51.38 12.95 154.86
C ARG A 422 -52.63 13.06 155.73
N ILE A 423 -53.82 13.01 155.13
CA ILE A 423 -55.11 13.03 155.86
C ILE A 423 -55.28 11.79 156.75
N LYS A 424 -54.83 10.61 156.32
CA LYS A 424 -54.77 9.41 157.21
C LYS A 424 -53.80 9.62 158.37
N GLN A 425 -52.64 10.22 158.14
CA GLN A 425 -51.65 10.49 159.19
C GLN A 425 -52.14 11.56 160.17
N GLU A 426 -52.79 12.62 159.68
CA GLU A 426 -53.51 13.62 160.49
C GLU A 426 -54.63 12.97 161.30
N GLY A 427 -55.46 12.11 160.68
CA GLY A 427 -56.50 11.33 161.35
C GLY A 427 -55.95 10.39 162.43
N ALA A 428 -54.85 9.69 162.16
CA ALA A 428 -54.15 8.87 163.15
C ALA A 428 -53.47 9.71 164.25
N SER A 429 -53.11 10.97 163.98
CA SER A 429 -52.63 11.89 165.01
C SER A 429 -53.77 12.41 165.89
N ARG A 430 -54.94 12.72 165.30
CA ARG A 430 -56.18 13.04 166.03
C ARG A 430 -56.60 11.88 166.93
N ALA A 431 -56.65 10.66 166.41
CA ALA A 431 -57.00 9.47 167.20
C ALA A 431 -56.08 9.27 168.42
N ARG A 432 -54.76 9.51 168.28
CA ARG A 432 -53.81 9.49 169.42
C ARG A 432 -54.01 10.64 170.40
N ILE A 433 -54.41 11.83 169.92
CA ILE A 433 -54.73 12.98 170.78
C ILE A 433 -56.02 12.71 171.56
N GLU A 434 -57.03 12.14 170.91
CA GLU A 434 -58.28 11.68 171.54
C GLU A 434 -58.01 10.57 172.58
N GLU A 435 -57.13 9.60 172.28
CA GLU A 435 -56.65 8.56 173.21
C GLU A 435 -55.84 9.13 174.40
N MET A 436 -55.14 10.27 174.23
CA MET A 436 -54.53 10.98 175.36
C MET A 436 -55.58 11.72 176.19
N GLN A 437 -56.57 12.35 175.57
CA GLN A 437 -57.64 13.08 176.27
C GLN A 437 -58.54 12.13 177.08
N GLN A 438 -58.84 10.93 176.55
CA GLN A 438 -59.58 9.88 177.26
C GLN A 438 -58.89 9.38 178.55
N ARG A 439 -57.58 9.58 178.70
CA ARG A 439 -56.82 9.19 179.91
C ARG A 439 -56.84 10.22 181.04
N HIS A 440 -57.50 11.36 180.87
CA HIS A 440 -57.59 12.43 181.87
C HIS A 440 -59.04 12.86 182.20
N LEU A 441 -60.03 11.99 181.96
CA LEU A 441 -61.45 12.34 182.05
C LEU A 441 -62.35 11.28 182.75
N GLU A 442 -61.75 10.39 183.55
CA GLU A 442 -62.48 9.43 184.41
C GLU A 442 -61.94 9.46 185.85
N ASP A 443 -62.52 10.34 186.68
CA ASP A 443 -62.67 10.13 188.13
C ASP A 443 -63.75 11.11 188.68
N PHE A 444 -64.79 10.61 189.37
CA PHE A 444 -65.91 11.35 190.02
C PHE A 444 -66.71 12.33 189.12
N ARG A 445 -67.86 12.03 188.47
CA ARG A 445 -68.92 10.98 188.58
C ARG A 445 -69.96 11.13 189.71
N PRO A 446 -71.27 11.16 189.34
CA PRO A 446 -72.32 10.41 190.04
C PRO A 446 -73.22 9.57 189.09
N GLN A 447 -73.97 8.59 189.62
CA GLN A 447 -74.81 7.64 188.86
C GLN A 447 -76.32 7.84 189.06
N ARG A 448 -77.14 7.47 188.05
CA ARG A 448 -78.60 7.20 188.16
C ARG A 448 -79.10 6.37 186.94
N PRO A 449 -80.26 5.69 187.00
CA PRO A 449 -80.36 4.38 187.65
C PRO A 449 -80.81 3.23 186.72
N THR A 450 -80.69 2.00 187.23
CA THR A 450 -80.92 0.69 186.59
C THR A 450 -82.39 0.34 186.33
N HIS A 451 -82.71 -0.43 185.28
CA HIS A 451 -83.79 -1.44 185.30
C HIS A 451 -83.68 -2.51 184.19
N LEU A 452 -83.64 -3.80 184.62
CA LEU A 452 -84.01 -5.05 183.92
C LEU A 452 -83.15 -5.61 182.75
N ALA A 453 -83.23 -6.94 182.61
CA ALA A 453 -82.43 -7.87 181.79
C ALA A 453 -83.40 -8.85 181.04
N PRO A 454 -83.03 -10.04 180.47
CA PRO A 454 -81.72 -10.72 180.31
C PRO A 454 -81.49 -11.42 178.94
N GLN A 455 -80.55 -12.39 178.90
CA GLN A 455 -80.25 -13.44 177.89
C GLN A 455 -79.33 -13.04 176.70
N ALA A 456 -78.29 -13.76 176.24
CA ALA A 456 -77.63 -15.07 176.49
C ALA A 456 -77.79 -16.16 175.40
N PHE A 457 -76.73 -16.98 175.22
CA PHE A 457 -76.58 -18.15 174.29
C PHE A 457 -76.54 -17.84 172.77
N ASN A 458 -75.87 -18.62 171.90
CA ASN A 458 -74.56 -19.33 171.98
C ASN A 458 -74.05 -19.72 170.56
N THR A 459 -72.81 -20.24 170.43
CA THR A 459 -72.22 -21.08 169.33
C THR A 459 -72.79 -21.09 167.89
N ALA A 460 -71.94 -20.70 166.90
CA ALA A 460 -71.34 -21.50 165.79
C ALA A 460 -72.13 -22.61 165.00
N PRO A 461 -71.67 -23.13 163.82
CA PRO A 461 -70.71 -22.61 162.82
C PRO A 461 -71.26 -22.49 161.34
N PRO A 462 -71.02 -23.36 160.29
CA PRO A 462 -70.78 -22.84 158.91
C PRO A 462 -71.52 -23.56 157.72
N LEU A 463 -71.10 -23.22 156.49
CA LEU A 463 -71.21 -23.96 155.18
C LEU A 463 -72.49 -23.84 154.30
N ALA A 464 -72.29 -24.21 153.02
CA ALA A 464 -73.19 -24.19 151.83
C ALA A 464 -73.60 -22.79 151.29
N SER A 465 -73.68 -22.48 149.97
CA SER A 465 -73.66 -23.17 148.65
C SER A 465 -75.03 -23.43 147.97
N PHE A 466 -75.02 -23.37 146.63
CA PHE A 466 -76.15 -23.47 145.67
C PHE A 466 -77.14 -22.27 145.63
N ARG A 467 -77.89 -22.01 144.55
CA ARG A 467 -78.10 -22.78 143.29
C ARG A 467 -78.27 -21.86 142.05
N SER A 468 -78.04 -22.42 140.87
CA SER A 468 -78.26 -21.81 139.55
C SER A 468 -79.34 -22.55 138.74
N GLN A 469 -79.91 -21.87 137.73
CA GLN A 469 -80.62 -22.43 136.56
C GLN A 469 -80.60 -21.35 135.44
N GLY A 470 -80.45 -21.66 134.14
CA GLY A 470 -80.35 -22.98 133.49
C GLY A 470 -79.50 -23.01 132.21
N LEU A 471 -79.35 -24.23 131.68
CA LEU A 471 -78.62 -24.72 130.50
C LEU A 471 -79.57 -25.73 129.77
N PRO A 472 -79.19 -26.59 128.78
CA PRO A 472 -77.90 -26.84 128.08
C PRO A 472 -78.05 -26.61 126.55
N GLN A 473 -77.34 -27.18 125.56
CA GLN A 473 -76.17 -28.09 125.35
C GLN A 473 -75.67 -27.81 123.89
N VAL A 474 -74.53 -28.22 123.33
CA VAL A 474 -73.33 -29.04 123.66
C VAL A 474 -72.10 -28.22 123.13
N GLY A 475 -70.80 -28.53 123.22
CA GLY A 475 -69.99 -29.68 123.68
C GLY A 475 -68.68 -29.75 122.86
N ALA A 476 -67.74 -30.68 123.03
CA ALA A 476 -67.35 -31.51 124.19
C ALA A 476 -66.07 -32.33 123.85
N GLY A 477 -64.93 -32.02 124.49
CA GLY A 477 -63.86 -33.02 124.72
C GLY A 477 -62.51 -32.84 123.99
N PRO A 478 -61.37 -33.32 124.55
CA PRO A 478 -60.02 -32.90 124.13
C PRO A 478 -59.04 -34.04 123.75
N GLY A 479 -57.91 -33.71 123.14
CA GLY A 479 -56.80 -34.65 122.87
C GLY A 479 -55.47 -33.98 122.54
N VAL A 480 -54.39 -34.44 123.18
CA VAL A 480 -53.01 -33.92 123.06
C VAL A 480 -52.39 -34.23 121.69
N GLY A 481 -51.75 -33.25 121.05
CA GLY A 481 -50.90 -33.42 119.87
C GLY A 481 -50.19 -32.12 119.46
N PRO A 482 -48.87 -32.12 119.17
CA PRO A 482 -48.13 -30.89 118.84
C PRO A 482 -47.97 -30.66 117.33
N GLY A 483 -47.89 -29.39 116.93
CA GLY A 483 -47.31 -28.97 115.65
C GLY A 483 -48.28 -28.87 114.47
N ALA A 484 -48.66 -27.64 114.14
CA ALA A 484 -48.93 -27.17 112.79
C ALA A 484 -48.96 -25.64 112.81
N GLU A 485 -47.93 -24.99 112.27
CA GLU A 485 -48.13 -23.67 111.68
C GLU A 485 -48.98 -23.85 110.40
N GLU A 486 -49.77 -22.84 110.04
CA GLU A 486 -50.72 -22.91 108.92
C GLU A 486 -49.98 -22.86 107.57
N LEU A 487 -49.42 -24.01 107.18
CA LEU A 487 -48.67 -24.16 105.93
C LEU A 487 -49.58 -23.86 104.72
N PRO A 488 -49.16 -23.00 103.77
CA PRO A 488 -49.97 -22.73 102.58
C PRO A 488 -50.15 -23.97 101.70
N ASP A 489 -51.36 -24.16 101.18
CA ASP A 489 -51.74 -25.39 100.47
C ASP A 489 -51.28 -25.40 99.00
N TYR A 490 -49.99 -25.65 98.78
CA TYR A 490 -49.34 -25.65 97.47
C TYR A 490 -49.70 -26.90 96.62
N ARG A 491 -50.85 -26.88 95.95
CA ARG A 491 -51.30 -27.95 95.03
C ARG A 491 -51.14 -27.61 93.55
N CYS A 492 -50.75 -28.59 92.74
CA CYS A 492 -50.75 -28.51 91.28
C CYS A 492 -52.19 -28.55 90.73
N PRO A 493 -52.65 -27.56 89.95
CA PRO A 493 -54.05 -27.52 89.49
C PRO A 493 -54.39 -28.59 88.43
N LYS A 494 -53.41 -29.19 87.74
CA LYS A 494 -53.65 -30.24 86.72
C LYS A 494 -53.88 -31.63 87.31
N CYS A 495 -53.19 -31.97 88.41
CA CYS A 495 -53.15 -33.33 88.97
C CYS A 495 -53.42 -33.42 90.49
N GLN A 496 -53.58 -32.29 91.17
CA GLN A 496 -53.75 -32.15 92.63
C GLN A 496 -52.60 -32.70 93.49
N TYR A 497 -51.42 -32.94 92.91
CA TYR A 497 -50.19 -33.21 93.66
C TYR A 497 -49.90 -32.05 94.61
N GLN A 498 -49.66 -32.36 95.88
CA GLN A 498 -49.42 -31.40 96.96
C GLN A 498 -47.92 -31.34 97.26
N ALA A 499 -47.32 -30.18 97.03
CA ALA A 499 -45.90 -29.93 97.24
C ALA A 499 -45.65 -29.35 98.65
N PRO A 500 -44.46 -29.60 99.25
CA PRO A 500 -44.11 -29.03 100.56
C PRO A 500 -43.79 -27.53 100.52
N ASP A 501 -43.39 -27.02 99.35
CA ASP A 501 -43.04 -25.62 99.12
C ASP A 501 -43.37 -25.18 97.67
N MET A 502 -43.22 -23.87 97.44
CA MET A 502 -43.56 -23.20 96.18
C MET A 502 -42.60 -23.56 95.03
N ASP A 503 -41.30 -23.74 95.33
CA ASP A 503 -40.28 -24.08 94.33
C ASP A 503 -40.50 -25.50 93.78
N THR A 504 -40.77 -26.46 94.67
CA THR A 504 -41.16 -27.82 94.30
C THR A 504 -42.47 -27.83 93.50
N LEU A 505 -43.42 -26.95 93.84
CA LEU A 505 -44.64 -26.79 93.05
C LEU A 505 -44.34 -26.24 91.64
N GLN A 506 -43.46 -25.23 91.50
CA GLN A 506 -43.13 -24.67 90.18
C GLN A 506 -42.43 -25.68 89.27
N ILE A 507 -41.45 -26.42 89.80
CA ILE A 507 -40.77 -27.49 89.05
C ILE A 507 -41.80 -28.54 88.61
N HIS A 508 -42.62 -29.03 89.53
CA HIS A 508 -43.65 -30.01 89.22
C HIS A 508 -44.68 -29.49 88.21
N VAL A 509 -45.14 -28.24 88.32
CA VAL A 509 -46.10 -27.65 87.38
C VAL A 509 -45.49 -27.50 85.98
N MET A 510 -44.20 -27.16 85.87
CA MET A 510 -43.51 -27.03 84.59
C MET A 510 -43.34 -28.37 83.87
N ASP A 511 -42.99 -29.44 84.59
CA ASP A 511 -42.95 -30.81 84.05
C ASP A 511 -44.37 -31.36 83.79
N CYS A 512 -45.33 -31.06 84.66
CA CYS A 512 -46.69 -31.58 84.58
C CYS A 512 -47.55 -30.86 83.53
N ILE A 513 -47.18 -29.68 83.02
CA ILE A 513 -47.93 -29.00 81.94
C ILE A 513 -47.74 -29.66 80.57
N GLN A 514 -46.65 -30.41 80.37
CA GLN A 514 -46.47 -31.30 79.21
C GLN A 514 -47.48 -32.47 79.18
#